data_AF-A0A318SFX6-F1
#
_entry.id   AF-A0A318SFX6-F1
#
_cell.length_a   1.000
_cell.length_b   1.000
_cell.length_c   1.000
_cell.angle_alpha   90.00
_cell.angle_beta   90.00
_cell.angle_gamma   90.00
#
_symmetry.space_group_name_H-M   'P 1'
#
loop_
_entity.id
_entity.type
_entity.pdbx_description
1 polymer ?
#
loop_
_entity_poly.entity_id
_entity_poly.type
_entity_poly.pdbx_seq_one_letter_code
_entity_poly.pdbx_strand_id
1 'polypeptide(L)'
;MFEAIRQAITGYARELKQVRDAIERASREREDLLFAPPSKADLAAALERWHTANVQRYRSLVAASLAKLRTNREALDDLTASDDLTALDTGLQHLNLFGLIRSGPGGVIASETTAIEQSMLGLFGDSVYRILLAEVDKMPALPDELSTAERSRRLTKIDAELKTLRAKEETLVTAAEEAGINVEAVG
;
A
#
# COMPACT_ATOMS: atom_id res chain seq x y z
N MET A 1 -8.07 -48.69 -36.38
CA MET A 1 -8.90 -48.22 -35.26
C MET A 1 -8.04 -47.80 -34.07
N PHE A 2 -7.14 -48.64 -33.56
CA PHE A 2 -6.19 -48.29 -32.48
C PHE A 2 -5.32 -47.05 -32.77
N GLU A 3 -4.83 -46.88 -34.00
CA GLU A 3 -3.95 -45.74 -34.34
C GLU A 3 -4.66 -44.38 -34.31
N ALA A 4 -5.94 -44.34 -34.70
CA ALA A 4 -6.76 -43.13 -34.64
C ALA A 4 -7.06 -42.73 -33.18
N ILE A 5 -7.31 -43.70 -32.30
CA ILE A 5 -7.50 -43.48 -30.87
C ILE A 5 -6.21 -42.97 -30.23
N ARG A 6 -5.06 -43.56 -30.57
CA ARG A 6 -3.75 -43.11 -30.09
C ARG A 6 -3.44 -41.67 -30.50
N GLN A 7 -3.72 -41.31 -31.75
CA GLN A 7 -3.55 -39.94 -32.24
C GLN A 7 -4.47 -38.95 -31.53
N ALA A 8 -5.73 -39.31 -31.26
CA ALA A 8 -6.67 -38.49 -30.51
C ALA A 8 -6.20 -38.24 -29.07
N ILE A 9 -5.76 -39.28 -28.36
CA ILE A 9 -5.21 -39.16 -26.98
C ILE A 9 -3.94 -38.29 -26.98
N THR A 10 -3.06 -38.46 -27.96
CA THR A 10 -1.81 -37.67 -28.06
C THR A 10 -2.11 -36.20 -28.38
N GLY A 11 -3.10 -35.93 -29.24
CA GLY A 11 -3.57 -34.57 -29.53
C GLY A 11 -4.18 -33.90 -28.30
N TYR A 12 -4.99 -34.65 -27.58
CA TYR A 12 -5.61 -34.21 -26.33
C TYR A 12 -4.56 -33.90 -25.23
N ALA A 13 -3.59 -34.78 -25.01
CA ALA A 13 -2.51 -34.56 -24.05
C ALA A 13 -1.67 -33.32 -24.40
N ARG A 14 -1.44 -33.07 -25.70
CA ARG A 14 -0.77 -31.85 -26.17
C ARG A 14 -1.59 -30.60 -25.87
N GLU A 15 -2.90 -30.64 -26.11
CA GLU A 15 -3.78 -29.51 -25.83
C GLU A 15 -3.84 -29.20 -24.33
N LEU A 16 -3.99 -30.22 -23.48
CA LEU A 16 -3.99 -30.04 -22.03
C LEU A 16 -2.66 -29.43 -21.54
N LYS A 17 -1.53 -29.92 -22.04
CA LYS A 17 -0.21 -29.36 -21.73
C LYS A 17 -0.10 -27.89 -22.15
N GLN A 18 -0.54 -27.56 -23.36
CA GLN A 18 -0.54 -26.17 -23.84
C GLN A 18 -1.38 -25.24 -22.96
N VAL A 19 -2.52 -25.70 -22.46
CA VAL A 19 -3.36 -24.93 -21.53
C VAL A 19 -2.64 -24.75 -20.19
N ARG A 20 -2.03 -25.79 -19.62
CA ARG A 20 -1.25 -25.70 -18.37
C ARG A 20 -0.06 -24.74 -18.50
N ASP A 21 0.71 -24.85 -19.58
CA ASP A 21 1.83 -23.95 -19.88
C ASP A 21 1.36 -22.50 -20.06
N ALA A 22 0.15 -22.28 -20.59
CA ALA A 22 -0.45 -20.95 -20.69
C ALA A 22 -0.90 -20.41 -19.32
N ILE A 23 -1.50 -21.24 -18.47
CA ILE A 23 -1.89 -20.87 -17.10
C ILE A 23 -0.66 -20.48 -16.29
N GLU A 24 0.42 -21.26 -16.38
CA GLU A 24 1.65 -20.96 -15.66
C GLU A 24 2.26 -19.63 -16.11
N ARG A 25 2.36 -19.39 -17.43
CA ARG A 25 2.86 -18.12 -17.98
C ARG A 25 2.02 -16.93 -17.53
N ALA A 26 0.69 -17.02 -17.65
CA ALA A 26 -0.21 -15.95 -17.20
C ALA A 26 -0.14 -15.72 -15.69
N SER A 27 0.08 -16.78 -14.90
CA SER A 27 0.24 -16.67 -13.44
C SER A 27 1.55 -15.96 -13.06
N ARG A 28 2.65 -16.26 -13.75
CA ARG A 28 3.93 -15.57 -13.57
C ARG A 28 3.84 -14.11 -13.99
N GLU A 29 3.25 -13.82 -15.15
CA GLU A 29 3.03 -12.44 -15.61
C GLU A 29 2.18 -11.64 -14.61
N ARG A 30 1.15 -12.26 -14.02
CA ARG A 30 0.35 -11.67 -12.95
C ARG A 30 1.21 -11.30 -11.74
N GLU A 31 2.11 -12.19 -11.33
CA GLU A 31 3.03 -11.97 -10.21
C GLU A 31 3.99 -10.82 -10.51
N ASP A 32 4.61 -10.82 -11.69
CA ASP A 32 5.50 -9.76 -12.15
C ASP A 32 4.82 -8.38 -12.11
N LEU A 33 3.56 -8.29 -12.55
CA LEU A 33 2.78 -7.04 -12.49
C LEU A 33 2.46 -6.59 -11.06
N LEU A 34 2.31 -7.50 -10.11
CA LEU A 34 2.05 -7.15 -8.71
C LEU A 34 3.29 -6.54 -8.04
N PHE A 35 4.48 -7.02 -8.43
CA PHE A 35 5.75 -6.55 -7.89
C PHE A 35 6.40 -5.44 -8.71
N ALA A 36 5.86 -5.12 -9.89
CA ALA A 36 6.34 -4.02 -10.72
C ALA A 36 6.38 -2.70 -9.93
N PRO A 37 7.48 -1.92 -10.01
CA PRO A 37 7.58 -0.66 -9.31
C PRO A 37 6.52 0.33 -9.83
N PRO A 38 5.94 1.17 -8.96
CA PRO A 38 5.05 2.24 -9.39
C PRO A 38 5.81 3.26 -10.23
N SER A 39 5.11 3.90 -11.17
CA SER A 39 5.70 5.01 -11.92
C SER A 39 6.04 6.18 -10.99
N LYS A 40 7.00 7.02 -11.39
CA LYS A 40 7.30 8.28 -10.67
C LYS A 40 6.06 9.16 -10.48
N ALA A 41 5.20 9.22 -11.49
CA ALA A 41 3.96 10.00 -11.42
C ALA A 41 3.02 9.47 -10.33
N ASP A 42 2.92 8.15 -10.16
CA ASP A 42 2.14 7.55 -9.09
C ASP A 42 2.75 7.79 -7.70
N LEU A 43 4.08 7.74 -7.60
CA LEU A 43 4.79 8.06 -6.35
C LEU A 43 4.56 9.51 -5.94
N ALA A 44 4.69 10.46 -6.88
CA ALA A 44 4.41 11.87 -6.66
C ALA A 44 2.95 12.09 -6.23
N ALA A 45 2.00 11.47 -6.94
CA ALA A 45 0.58 11.55 -6.60
C ALA A 45 0.26 10.92 -5.24
N ALA A 46 0.96 9.84 -4.85
CA ALA A 46 0.82 9.23 -3.53
C ALA A 46 1.34 10.16 -2.41
N LEU A 47 2.48 10.81 -2.63
CA LEU A 47 3.02 11.82 -1.72
C LEU A 47 2.09 13.01 -1.57
N GLU A 48 1.50 13.49 -2.66
CA GLU A 48 0.53 14.59 -2.65
C GLU A 48 -0.74 14.23 -1.86
N ARG A 49 -1.28 13.03 -2.07
CA ARG A 49 -2.42 12.53 -1.29
C ARG A 49 -2.09 12.41 0.19
N TRP A 50 -0.92 11.86 0.53
CA TRP A 50 -0.45 11.77 1.90
C TRP A 50 -0.29 13.16 2.54
N HIS A 51 0.34 14.10 1.82
CA HIS A 51 0.54 15.47 2.27
C HIS A 51 -0.79 16.15 2.57
N THR A 52 -1.72 16.11 1.62
CA THR A 52 -3.06 16.71 1.75
C THR A 52 -3.84 16.13 2.93
N ALA A 53 -3.80 14.80 3.10
CA ALA A 53 -4.55 14.12 4.16
C ALA A 53 -3.97 14.36 5.56
N ASN A 54 -2.64 14.46 5.69
CA ASN A 54 -1.97 14.45 6.98
C ASN A 54 -1.49 15.83 7.43
N VAL A 55 -0.90 16.63 6.54
CA VAL A 55 -0.27 17.90 6.95
C VAL A 55 -1.32 18.92 7.40
N GLN A 56 -2.46 19.02 6.73
CA GLN A 56 -3.54 19.92 7.17
C GLN A 56 -4.13 19.48 8.52
N ARG A 57 -4.34 18.18 8.69
CA ARG A 57 -4.79 17.62 9.95
C ARG A 57 -3.83 17.95 11.09
N TYR A 58 -2.53 17.68 10.91
CA TYR A 58 -1.55 17.93 11.96
C TYR A 58 -1.28 19.42 12.20
N ARG A 59 -1.35 20.27 11.16
CA ARG A 59 -1.31 21.73 11.32
C ARG A 59 -2.41 22.24 12.24
N SER A 60 -3.64 21.77 12.04
CA SER A 60 -4.77 22.19 12.87
C SER A 60 -4.57 21.81 14.34
N LEU A 61 -4.01 20.63 14.60
CA LEU A 61 -3.71 20.15 15.95
C LEU A 61 -2.58 20.95 16.60
N VAL A 62 -1.49 21.25 15.86
CA VAL A 62 -0.41 22.12 16.34
C VAL A 62 -0.94 23.53 16.62
N ALA A 63 -1.73 24.10 15.72
CA ALA A 63 -2.34 25.42 15.90
C ALA A 63 -3.26 25.46 17.13
N ALA A 64 -4.04 24.41 17.37
CA ALA A 64 -4.88 24.31 18.56
C ALA A 64 -4.06 24.22 19.86
N SER A 65 -2.95 23.47 19.85
CA SER A 65 -2.02 23.42 20.99
C SER A 65 -1.35 24.77 21.26
N LEU A 66 -0.86 25.45 20.21
CA LEU A 66 -0.29 26.80 20.32
C LEU A 66 -1.31 27.84 20.79
N ALA A 67 -2.57 27.72 20.37
CA ALA A 67 -3.64 28.60 20.84
C ALA A 67 -3.91 28.42 22.34
N LYS A 68 -3.92 27.17 22.85
CA LYS A 68 -4.06 26.87 24.28
C LYS A 68 -2.91 27.43 25.11
N LEU A 69 -1.68 27.31 24.61
CA LEU A 69 -0.49 27.94 25.21
C LEU A 69 -0.69 29.46 25.32
N ARG A 70 -1.18 30.09 24.26
CA ARG A 70 -1.40 31.55 24.23
C ARG A 70 -2.48 32.00 25.21
N THR A 71 -3.56 31.25 25.35
CA THR A 71 -4.66 31.59 26.26
C THR A 71 -4.34 31.32 27.73
N ASN A 72 -3.42 30.40 28.01
CA ASN A 72 -2.98 30.05 29.37
C ASN A 72 -1.65 30.74 29.76
N ARG A 73 -1.37 31.92 29.19
CA ARG A 73 -0.11 32.64 29.39
C ARG A 73 0.16 32.99 30.86
N GLU A 74 -0.87 33.34 31.62
CA GLU A 74 -0.74 33.61 33.06
C GLU A 74 -0.28 32.36 33.85
N ALA A 75 -0.82 31.18 33.51
CA ALA A 75 -0.40 29.93 34.13
C ALA A 75 1.04 29.52 33.74
N LEU A 76 1.48 29.88 32.52
CA LEU A 76 2.86 29.72 32.05
C LEU A 76 3.84 30.59 32.84
N ASP A 77 3.48 31.86 33.04
CA ASP A 77 4.30 32.82 33.78
C ASP A 77 4.44 32.38 35.26
N ASP A 78 3.36 31.89 35.88
CA ASP A 78 3.37 31.31 37.23
C ASP A 78 4.23 30.03 37.34
N LEU A 79 4.23 29.18 36.31
CA LEU A 79 5.06 27.97 36.23
C LEU A 79 6.55 28.29 36.12
N THR A 80 6.91 29.33 35.36
CA THR A 80 8.31 29.77 35.21
C THR A 80 8.85 30.51 36.45
N ALA A 81 7.96 30.98 37.32
CA ALA A 81 8.32 31.62 38.60
C ALA A 81 8.42 30.62 39.78
N SER A 82 8.08 29.34 39.56
CA SER A 82 8.10 28.29 40.57
C SER A 82 9.45 27.58 40.64
N ASP A 83 10.08 27.53 41.82
CA ASP A 83 11.26 26.70 42.10
C ASP A 83 10.93 25.20 42.24
N ASP A 84 9.64 24.83 42.21
CA ASP A 84 9.19 23.45 42.32
C ASP A 84 9.21 22.75 40.95
N LEU A 85 10.26 21.97 40.73
CA LEU A 85 10.47 21.14 39.54
C LEU A 85 9.29 20.21 39.23
N THR A 86 8.52 19.80 40.25
CA THR A 86 7.35 18.92 40.10
C THR A 86 6.14 19.67 39.54
N ALA A 87 5.97 20.94 39.93
CA ALA A 87 4.96 21.83 39.37
C ALA A 87 5.31 22.19 37.92
N LEU A 88 6.59 22.43 37.64
CA LEU A 88 7.10 22.66 36.28
C LEU A 88 6.82 21.46 35.36
N ASP A 89 7.10 20.22 35.80
CA ASP A 89 6.81 19.01 35.03
C ASP A 89 5.30 18.83 34.77
N THR A 90 4.46 19.02 35.79
CA THR A 90 2.99 18.92 35.66
C THR A 90 2.42 20.01 34.74
N GLY A 91 2.95 21.23 34.83
CA GLY A 91 2.55 22.35 33.98
C GLY A 91 2.99 22.18 32.53
N LEU A 92 4.22 21.71 32.31
CA LEU A 92 4.71 21.34 30.99
C LEU A 92 3.88 20.20 30.40
N GLN A 93 3.45 19.20 31.18
CA GLN A 93 2.52 18.17 30.71
C GLN A 93 1.16 18.72 30.26
N HIS A 94 0.69 19.82 30.85
CA HIS A 94 -0.57 20.49 30.47
C HIS A 94 -0.41 21.48 29.30
N LEU A 95 0.77 22.08 29.16
CA LEU A 95 1.15 23.02 28.10
C LEU A 95 1.73 22.31 26.88
N ASN A 96 2.02 21.04 27.03
CA ASN A 96 2.86 20.29 26.13
C ASN A 96 2.37 20.41 24.69
N LEU A 97 3.31 20.66 23.77
CA LEU A 97 3.19 20.30 22.35
C LEU A 97 2.71 18.84 22.17
N PHE A 98 2.86 18.02 23.22
CA PHE A 98 2.28 16.70 23.41
C PHE A 98 0.77 16.67 23.75
N GLY A 99 0.03 17.77 23.65
CA GLY A 99 -1.45 17.73 23.59
C GLY A 99 -1.97 16.83 22.46
N LEU A 100 -1.11 16.53 21.47
CA LEU A 100 -1.27 15.50 20.44
C LEU A 100 -1.27 14.05 20.97
N ILE A 101 -0.66 13.77 22.13
CA ILE A 101 -0.72 12.45 22.80
C ILE A 101 -2.16 12.12 23.18
N ARG A 102 -2.99 13.10 23.55
CA ARG A 102 -4.28 12.84 24.20
C ARG A 102 -5.54 13.27 23.42
N SER A 103 -5.40 13.76 22.19
CA SER A 103 -6.55 14.33 21.46
C SER A 103 -6.79 13.74 20.06
N GLY A 104 -6.71 12.41 19.95
CA GLY A 104 -7.43 11.70 18.89
C GLY A 104 -8.95 11.68 19.17
N PRO A 105 -9.82 11.80 18.15
CA PRO A 105 -11.26 11.59 18.35
C PRO A 105 -11.45 10.13 18.80
N GLY A 106 -11.86 9.93 20.05
CA GLY A 106 -12.01 8.61 20.67
C GLY A 106 -11.06 8.28 21.83
N GLY A 107 -10.22 9.22 22.30
CA GLY A 107 -9.42 9.03 23.52
C GLY A 107 -8.21 8.09 23.38
N VAL A 108 -7.78 7.80 22.15
CA VAL A 108 -6.57 7.02 21.91
C VAL A 108 -5.36 7.87 22.31
N ILE A 109 -4.64 7.39 23.32
CA ILE A 109 -3.36 7.97 23.76
C ILE A 109 -2.32 7.59 22.70
N ALA A 110 -1.95 8.53 21.83
CA ALA A 110 -0.84 8.34 20.91
C ALA A 110 0.46 8.27 21.73
N SER A 111 1.37 7.34 21.41
CA SER A 111 2.69 7.31 22.07
C SER A 111 3.40 8.67 21.94
N GLU A 112 4.27 9.02 22.89
CA GLU A 112 5.09 10.25 22.84
C GLU A 112 5.78 10.41 21.48
N THR A 113 6.33 9.32 20.94
CA THR A 113 6.96 9.26 19.62
C THR A 113 5.99 9.68 18.50
N THR A 114 4.77 9.14 18.50
CA THR A 114 3.76 9.46 17.50
C THR A 114 3.32 10.92 17.58
N ALA A 115 3.21 11.50 18.78
CA ALA A 115 2.84 12.90 18.95
C ALA A 115 3.94 13.86 18.46
N ILE A 116 5.21 13.51 18.70
CA ILE A 116 6.36 14.25 18.16
C ILE A 116 6.36 14.19 16.64
N GLU A 117 6.18 13.00 16.06
CA GLU A 117 6.10 12.83 14.60
C GLU A 117 4.98 13.67 13.99
N GLN A 118 3.78 13.66 14.58
CA GLN A 118 2.66 14.47 14.13
C GLN A 118 2.94 15.97 14.24
N SER A 119 3.58 16.41 15.33
CA SER A 119 3.98 17.81 15.52
C SER A 119 4.98 18.25 14.44
N MET A 120 5.99 17.41 14.20
CA MET A 120 7.00 17.63 13.16
C MET A 120 6.37 17.70 11.78
N LEU A 121 5.40 16.84 11.48
CA LEU A 121 4.65 16.87 10.23
C LEU A 121 3.74 18.10 10.12
N GLY A 122 3.12 18.57 11.20
CA GLY A 122 2.34 19.82 11.18
C GLY A 122 3.20 21.05 10.94
N LEU A 123 4.39 21.12 11.55
CA LEU A 123 5.30 22.26 11.46
C LEU A 123 6.09 22.27 10.14
N PHE A 124 6.64 21.12 9.76
CA PHE A 124 7.59 21.00 8.65
C PHE A 124 7.06 20.22 7.44
N GLY A 125 5.80 19.79 7.47
CA GLY A 125 5.20 18.91 6.44
C GLY A 125 5.34 19.43 5.02
N ASP A 126 5.18 20.73 4.77
CA ASP A 126 5.36 21.32 3.43
C ASP A 126 6.82 21.29 2.96
N SER A 127 7.78 21.45 3.86
CA SER A 127 9.20 21.37 3.54
C SER A 127 9.62 19.92 3.29
N VAL A 128 9.15 18.99 4.15
CA VAL A 128 9.35 17.54 3.97
C VAL A 128 8.75 17.09 2.64
N TYR A 129 7.52 17.49 2.33
CA TYR A 129 6.87 17.16 1.05
C TYR A 129 7.66 17.66 -0.16
N ARG A 130 8.11 18.92 -0.15
CA ARG A 130 8.93 19.47 -1.25
C ARG A 130 10.25 18.74 -1.43
N ILE A 131 10.92 18.36 -0.33
CA ILE A 131 12.16 17.57 -0.39
C ILE A 131 11.87 16.19 -0.97
N LEU A 132 10.85 15.49 -0.47
CA LEU A 132 10.49 14.16 -0.96
C LEU A 132 10.11 14.19 -2.45
N LEU A 133 9.34 15.20 -2.88
CA LEU A 133 8.98 15.36 -4.30
C LEU A 133 10.22 15.60 -5.17
N ALA A 134 11.14 16.45 -4.72
CA ALA A 134 12.40 16.70 -5.44
C ALA A 134 13.30 15.44 -5.50
N GLU A 135 13.25 14.57 -4.49
CA GLU A 135 13.96 13.28 -4.53
C GLU A 135 13.30 12.29 -5.50
N VAL A 136 11.96 12.24 -5.57
CA VAL A 136 11.24 11.43 -6.57
C VAL A 136 11.61 11.84 -7.99
N ASP A 137 11.72 13.14 -8.27
CA ASP A 137 12.11 13.64 -9.58
C ASP A 137 13.51 13.15 -10.00
N LYS A 138 14.45 13.08 -9.03
CA LYS A 138 15.83 12.63 -9.21
C LYS A 138 15.98 11.12 -9.36
N MET A 139 14.98 10.32 -9.00
CA MET A 139 15.09 8.87 -9.12
C MET A 139 15.38 8.47 -10.57
N PRO A 140 16.18 7.43 -10.84
CA PRO A 140 16.26 6.90 -12.19
C PRO A 140 14.91 6.29 -12.61
N ALA A 141 14.63 6.24 -13.91
CA ALA A 141 13.54 5.41 -14.40
C ALA A 141 13.90 3.94 -14.08
N LEU A 142 12.98 3.24 -13.42
CA LEU A 142 13.19 1.84 -13.09
C LEU A 142 12.79 0.96 -14.28
N PRO A 143 13.48 -0.16 -14.53
CA PRO A 143 13.00 -1.15 -15.47
C PRO A 143 11.61 -1.63 -15.01
N ASP A 144 10.71 -1.80 -15.99
CA ASP A 144 9.34 -2.26 -15.79
C ASP A 144 8.47 -1.38 -14.88
N GLU A 145 8.79 -0.09 -14.77
CA GLU A 145 7.89 0.86 -14.12
C GLU A 145 6.52 0.87 -14.81
N LEU A 146 5.46 0.71 -14.01
CA LEU A 146 4.10 0.68 -14.50
C LEU A 146 3.23 1.64 -13.71
N SER A 147 2.41 2.38 -14.46
CA SER A 147 1.44 3.23 -13.81
C SER A 147 0.41 2.39 -13.05
N THR A 148 -0.16 2.90 -11.96
CA THR A 148 -1.20 2.19 -11.20
C THR A 148 -2.37 1.81 -12.12
N ALA A 149 -2.77 2.72 -13.01
CA ALA A 149 -3.86 2.49 -13.95
C ALA A 149 -3.53 1.39 -14.97
N GLU A 150 -2.32 1.41 -15.53
CA GLU A 150 -1.89 0.38 -16.49
C GLU A 150 -1.74 -0.98 -15.81
N ARG A 151 -1.19 -1.02 -14.60
CA ARG A 151 -1.09 -2.23 -13.77
C ARG A 151 -2.48 -2.83 -13.54
N SER A 152 -3.44 -2.03 -13.07
CA SER A 152 -4.82 -2.50 -12.82
C SER A 152 -5.49 -3.04 -14.10
N ARG A 153 -5.28 -2.36 -15.23
CA ARG A 153 -5.83 -2.80 -16.53
C ARG A 153 -5.24 -4.14 -16.96
N ARG A 154 -3.92 -4.29 -16.89
CA ARG A 154 -3.24 -5.55 -17.25
C ARG A 154 -3.61 -6.69 -16.32
N LEU A 155 -3.64 -6.45 -15.01
CA LEU A 155 -4.09 -7.44 -14.02
C LEU A 155 -5.51 -7.93 -14.32
N THR A 156 -6.43 -7.01 -14.62
CA THR A 156 -7.82 -7.38 -14.98
C THR A 156 -7.87 -8.26 -16.23
N LYS A 157 -7.04 -7.96 -17.23
CA LYS A 157 -6.95 -8.76 -18.46
C LYS A 157 -6.41 -10.16 -18.16
N ILE A 158 -5.34 -10.27 -17.38
CA ILE A 158 -4.74 -11.56 -17.01
C ILE A 158 -5.68 -12.38 -16.13
N ASP A 159 -6.38 -11.76 -15.18
CA ASP A 159 -7.36 -12.44 -14.34
C ASP A 159 -8.51 -13.02 -15.18
N ALA A 160 -8.95 -12.29 -16.21
CA ALA A 160 -9.94 -12.80 -17.16
C ALA A 160 -9.40 -13.96 -18.00
N GLU A 161 -8.15 -13.86 -18.48
CA GLU A 161 -7.49 -14.93 -19.25
C GLU A 161 -7.28 -16.19 -18.41
N LEU A 162 -6.79 -16.06 -17.18
CA LEU A 162 -6.66 -17.18 -16.23
C LEU A 162 -8.00 -17.86 -15.95
N LYS A 163 -9.09 -17.09 -15.81
CA LYS A 163 -10.42 -17.65 -15.64
C LYS A 163 -10.83 -18.49 -16.85
N THR A 164 -10.61 -17.99 -18.07
CA THR A 164 -10.91 -18.73 -19.30
C THR A 164 -10.04 -19.99 -19.44
N LEU A 165 -8.73 -19.88 -19.19
CA LEU A 165 -7.81 -21.01 -19.29
C LEU A 165 -8.12 -22.09 -18.26
N ARG A 166 -8.44 -21.73 -17.01
CA ARG A 166 -8.84 -22.69 -15.97
C ARG A 166 -10.15 -23.39 -16.30
N ALA A 167 -11.15 -22.66 -16.80
CA ALA A 167 -12.39 -23.28 -17.26
C ALA A 167 -12.15 -24.25 -18.44
N LYS A 168 -11.21 -23.90 -19.33
CA LYS A 168 -10.80 -24.79 -20.43
C LYS A 168 -10.08 -26.03 -19.90
N GLU A 169 -9.16 -25.87 -18.95
CA GLU A 169 -8.48 -27.00 -18.29
C GLU A 169 -9.50 -27.92 -17.61
N GLU A 170 -10.43 -27.37 -16.84
CA GLU A 170 -11.48 -28.14 -16.17
C GLU A 170 -12.34 -28.93 -17.18
N THR A 171 -12.79 -28.28 -18.25
CA THR A 171 -13.56 -28.94 -19.32
C THR A 171 -12.79 -30.08 -19.96
N LEU A 172 -11.50 -29.87 -20.23
CA LEU A 172 -10.62 -30.91 -20.74
C LEU A 172 -10.53 -32.05 -19.71
N VAL A 173 -10.09 -31.78 -18.49
CA VAL A 173 -9.90 -32.77 -17.42
C VAL A 173 -11.16 -33.62 -17.23
N THR A 174 -12.35 -33.00 -17.12
CA THR A 174 -13.63 -33.72 -17.02
C THR A 174 -13.86 -34.63 -18.22
N ALA A 175 -13.62 -34.16 -19.45
CA ALA A 175 -13.76 -34.98 -20.66
C ALA A 175 -12.75 -36.16 -20.70
N ALA A 176 -11.54 -35.99 -20.15
CA ALA A 176 -10.58 -37.08 -20.01
C ALA A 176 -11.03 -38.12 -18.99
N GLU A 177 -11.56 -37.68 -17.84
CA GLU A 177 -12.09 -38.56 -16.80
C GLU A 177 -13.30 -39.36 -17.31
N GLU A 178 -14.24 -38.71 -18.01
CA GLU A 178 -15.38 -39.36 -18.66
C GLU A 178 -14.95 -40.38 -19.73
N ALA A 179 -13.83 -40.13 -20.40
CA ALA A 179 -13.23 -41.06 -21.37
C ALA A 179 -12.37 -42.17 -20.72
N GLY A 180 -12.21 -42.17 -19.39
CA GLY A 180 -11.38 -43.14 -18.65
C GLY A 180 -9.87 -42.96 -18.85
N ILE A 181 -9.42 -41.77 -19.25
CA ILE A 181 -8.01 -41.42 -19.45
C ILE A 181 -7.45 -40.89 -18.13
N ASN A 182 -6.38 -41.50 -17.61
CA ASN A 182 -5.71 -40.98 -16.41
C ASN A 182 -4.89 -39.72 -16.75
N VAL A 183 -5.32 -38.59 -16.20
CA VAL A 183 -4.79 -37.24 -16.48
C VAL A 183 -3.55 -36.89 -15.62
N GLU A 184 -3.28 -37.66 -14.56
CA GLU A 184 -2.11 -37.46 -13.67
C GLU A 184 -0.78 -37.84 -14.36
N ALA A 185 -0.83 -38.66 -15.41
CA ALA A 185 0.35 -39.08 -16.18
C ALA A 185 0.82 -38.03 -17.21
N VAL A 186 0.10 -36.91 -17.36
CA VAL A 186 0.37 -35.84 -18.36
C VAL A 186 0.90 -34.56 -17.68
N GLY A 187 1.64 -34.73 -16.59
CA GLY A 187 2.42 -33.65 -15.93
C GLY A 187 3.64 -33.26 -16.74
#